data_AF-A0A969ETX0-F1
#
_entry.id   AF-A0A969ETX0-F1
#
_cell.length_a   1.000
_cell.length_b   1.000
_cell.length_c   1.000
_cell.angle_alpha   90.00
_cell.angle_beta   90.00
_cell.angle_gamma   90.00
#
_symmetry.space_group_name_H-M   'P 1'
#
loop_
_entity.id
_entity.type
_entity.pdbx_description
1 polymer ?
#
loop_
_entity_poly.entity_id
_entity_poly.type
_entity_poly.pdbx_seq_one_letter_code
_entity_poly.pdbx_strand_id
1 'polypeptide(L)'
;MNAIVALDFRTLSFVTLLFSFIFGFGLAVFAAKHYKFRSLALVGSGFLIMGLGYVLLGMRHVLPHVVTIVIANSLIYLSLIMVYRGLFRFLSVSLSRESI
;
A
#
# COMPACT_ATOMS: atom_id res chain seq x y z
N MET A 1 22.26 6.95 -19.24
CA MET A 1 21.32 6.05 -18.52
C MET A 1 20.35 5.48 -19.56
N ASN A 2 20.27 4.17 -19.69
CA ASN A 2 19.57 3.50 -20.80
C ASN A 2 18.05 3.71 -20.71
N ALA A 3 17.41 4.07 -21.82
CA ALA A 3 15.96 4.34 -21.88
C ALA A 3 15.10 3.16 -21.40
N ILE A 4 15.58 1.93 -21.61
CA ILE A 4 14.94 0.68 -21.17
C ILE A 4 14.78 0.64 -19.65
N VAL A 5 15.83 1.01 -18.91
CA VAL A 5 15.81 1.03 -17.44
C VAL A 5 14.82 2.07 -16.91
N ALA A 6 14.76 3.24 -17.54
CA ALA A 6 13.82 4.29 -17.13
C ALA A 6 12.35 3.91 -17.37
N LEU A 7 12.07 3.17 -18.45
CA LEU A 7 10.73 2.67 -18.76
C LEU A 7 10.29 1.61 -17.75
N ASP A 8 11.19 0.70 -17.40
CA ASP A 8 10.93 -0.40 -16.46
C ASP A 8 10.49 0.13 -15.07
N PHE A 9 11.22 1.11 -14.53
CA PHE A 9 10.86 1.76 -13.26
C PHE A 9 9.50 2.49 -13.29
N ARG A 10 9.15 3.12 -14.42
CA ARG A 10 7.87 3.84 -14.57
C ARG A 10 6.70 2.87 -14.66
N THR A 11 6.84 1.84 -15.48
CA THR A 11 5.80 0.80 -15.65
C THR A 11 5.56 0.06 -14.35
N LEU A 12 6.63 -0.34 -13.64
CA LEU A 12 6.52 -0.98 -12.32
C LEU A 12 5.75 -0.08 -11.34
N SER A 13 6.17 1.18 -11.20
CA SER A 13 5.53 2.13 -10.29
C SER A 13 4.05 2.34 -10.61
N PHE A 14 3.70 2.41 -11.89
CA PHE A 14 2.31 2.59 -12.33
C PHE A 14 1.44 1.36 -12.08
N VAL A 15 1.95 0.17 -12.42
CA VAL A 15 1.23 -1.10 -12.15
C VAL A 15 1.03 -1.28 -10.64
N THR A 16 2.05 -1.01 -9.83
CA THR A 16 1.94 -1.11 -8.37
C THR A 16 0.99 -0.06 -7.80
N LEU A 17 0.96 1.15 -8.34
CA LEU A 17 -0.03 2.17 -7.97
C LEU A 17 -1.45 1.68 -8.21
N LEU A 18 -1.76 1.21 -9.43
CA LEU A 18 -3.11 0.74 -9.77
C LEU A 18 -3.53 -0.44 -8.89
N PHE A 19 -2.63 -1.42 -8.73
CA PHE A 19 -2.86 -2.54 -7.84
C PHE A 19 -3.16 -2.08 -6.41
N SER A 20 -2.34 -1.18 -5.87
CA SER A 20 -2.49 -0.68 -4.49
C SER A 20 -3.81 0.06 -4.29
N PHE A 21 -4.24 0.88 -5.25
CA PHE A 21 -5.51 1.58 -5.16
C PHE A 21 -6.71 0.64 -5.24
N ILE A 22 -6.74 -0.25 -6.24
CA ILE A 22 -7.85 -1.20 -6.44
C ILE A 22 -7.97 -2.12 -5.23
N PHE A 23 -6.84 -2.69 -4.80
CA PHE A 23 -6.82 -3.63 -3.69
C PHE A 23 -7.10 -2.94 -2.35
N GLY A 24 -6.50 -1.77 -2.11
CA GLY A 24 -6.75 -0.97 -0.91
C GLY A 24 -8.21 -0.54 -0.76
N PHE A 25 -8.82 -0.07 -1.84
CA PHE A 25 -10.24 0.29 -1.85
C PHE A 25 -11.14 -0.94 -1.64
N GLY A 26 -10.87 -2.05 -2.33
CA GLY A 26 -11.61 -3.30 -2.16
C GLY A 26 -11.59 -3.79 -0.71
N LEU A 27 -10.41 -3.79 -0.07
CA LEU A 27 -10.25 -4.14 1.34
C LEU A 27 -10.94 -3.18 2.30
N ALA A 28 -10.86 -1.87 2.05
CA ALA A 28 -11.51 -0.86 2.87
C ALA A 28 -13.05 -1.01 2.84
N VAL A 29 -13.63 -1.20 1.64
CA VAL A 29 -15.07 -1.43 1.48
C VAL A 29 -15.49 -2.76 2.12
N PHE A 30 -14.71 -3.82 1.94
CA PHE A 30 -14.98 -5.11 2.57
C PHE A 30 -14.99 -5.01 4.10
N ALA A 31 -13.99 -4.36 4.68
CA ALA A 31 -13.90 -4.18 6.12
C ALA A 31 -14.99 -3.25 6.67
N ALA A 32 -15.46 -2.27 5.89
CA ALA A 32 -16.58 -1.41 6.27
C ALA A 32 -17.91 -2.19 6.37
N LYS A 33 -18.12 -3.18 5.51
CA LYS A 33 -19.33 -4.03 5.55
C LYS A 33 -19.30 -5.10 6.65
N HIS A 34 -18.11 -5.53 7.07
CA HIS A 34 -17.95 -6.59 8.05
C HIS A 34 -17.16 -6.12 9.28
N TYR A 35 -17.86 -5.64 10.32
CA TYR A 35 -17.25 -5.17 11.58
C TYR A 35 -16.25 -6.16 12.21
N LYS A 36 -16.43 -7.47 11.97
CA LYS A 36 -15.54 -8.55 12.42
C LYS A 36 -14.13 -8.48 11.79
N PHE A 37 -14.00 -7.84 10.63
CA PHE A 37 -12.77 -7.76 9.83
C PHE A 37 -12.11 -6.38 9.88
N ARG A 38 -12.29 -5.64 10.98
CA ARG A 38 -11.70 -4.31 11.16
C ARG A 38 -10.18 -4.28 10.99
N SER A 39 -9.47 -5.39 11.22
CA SER A 39 -8.02 -5.53 10.92
C SER A 39 -7.70 -5.43 9.43
N LEU A 40 -8.59 -5.87 8.54
CA LEU A 40 -8.44 -5.73 7.09
C LEU A 40 -8.60 -4.27 6.63
N ALA A 41 -9.27 -3.41 7.40
CA ALA A 41 -9.27 -1.96 7.12
C ALA A 41 -7.87 -1.36 7.30
N LEU A 42 -7.06 -1.87 8.24
CA LEU A 42 -5.67 -1.43 8.42
C LEU A 42 -4.80 -1.86 7.23
N VAL A 43 -5.06 -3.05 6.68
CA VAL A 43 -4.40 -3.53 5.45
C VAL A 43 -4.81 -2.65 4.26
N GLY A 44 -6.11 -2.40 4.08
CA GLY A 44 -6.63 -1.57 2.99
C GLY A 44 -6.10 -0.13 3.03
N SER A 45 -6.09 0.51 4.21
CA SER A 45 -5.49 1.84 4.37
C SER A 45 -3.97 1.85 4.12
N GLY A 46 -3.26 0.79 4.49
CA GLY A 46 -1.86 0.60 4.12
C GLY A 46 -1.67 0.62 2.60
N PHE A 47 -2.44 -0.17 1.86
CA PHE A 47 -2.40 -0.17 0.39
C PHE A 47 -2.73 1.19 -0.23
N LEU A 48 -3.71 1.94 0.30
CA LEU A 48 -3.99 3.29 -0.19
C LEU A 48 -2.81 4.26 0.04
N ILE A 49 -2.16 4.18 1.20
CA ILE A 49 -0.93 4.96 1.49
C ILE A 49 0.21 4.54 0.56
N MET A 50 0.35 3.25 0.26
CA MET A 50 1.34 2.75 -0.70
C MET A 50 1.11 3.35 -2.09
N GLY A 51 -0.15 3.41 -2.54
CA GLY A 51 -0.54 4.06 -3.79
C GLY A 51 -0.12 5.53 -3.83
N LEU A 52 -0.34 6.28 -2.75
CA LEU A 52 0.10 7.69 -2.65
C LEU A 52 1.63 7.82 -2.73
N GLY A 53 2.38 6.90 -2.14
CA GLY A 53 3.84 6.84 -2.28
C GLY A 53 4.28 6.65 -3.74
N TYR A 54 3.62 5.75 -4.48
CA TYR A 54 3.91 5.55 -5.90
C TYR A 54 3.47 6.72 -6.78
N VAL A 55 2.40 7.44 -6.43
CA VAL A 55 2.02 8.71 -7.11
C VAL A 55 3.18 9.72 -6.99
N LEU A 56 3.71 9.91 -5.78
CA LEU A 56 4.82 10.84 -5.53
C LEU A 56 6.09 10.44 -6.30
N LEU A 57 6.41 9.14 -6.38
CA LEU A 57 7.52 8.63 -7.20
C LEU A 57 7.29 8.89 -8.70
N GLY A 58 6.06 8.71 -9.18
CA GLY A 58 5.70 9.02 -10.57
C GLY A 58 5.87 10.50 -10.90
N MET A 59 5.66 11.39 -9.93
CA MET A 59 5.82 12.84 -10.06
C MET A 59 7.27 13.32 -9.85
N ARG A 60 8.27 12.43 -9.79
CA ARG A 60 9.70 12.78 -9.57
C ARG A 60 10.29 13.81 -10.54
N HIS A 61 9.68 13.99 -11.70
CA HIS A 61 10.13 14.94 -12.73
C HIS A 61 9.48 16.32 -12.59
N VAL A 62 8.47 16.46 -11.73
CA VAL A 62 7.67 17.68 -11.54
C VAL A 62 7.91 18.29 -10.16
N LEU A 63 8.12 17.47 -9.14
CA LEU A 63 8.25 17.89 -7.73
C LEU A 63 9.72 17.81 -7.24
N PRO A 64 10.07 18.54 -6.17
CA PRO A 64 11.40 18.52 -5.58
C PRO A 64 11.86 17.10 -5.19
N HIS A 65 13.15 16.82 -5.34
CA HIS A 65 13.73 15.50 -5.04
C HIS A 65 13.49 15.04 -3.60
N VAL A 66 13.50 15.97 -2.64
CA VAL A 66 13.22 15.64 -1.23
C VAL A 66 11.80 15.08 -1.07
N VAL A 67 10.80 15.69 -1.71
CA VAL A 67 9.39 15.26 -1.62
C VAL A 67 9.18 13.93 -2.35
N THR A 68 9.71 13.83 -3.56
CA THR A 68 9.43 12.67 -4.42
C THR A 68 10.24 11.44 -4.09
N ILE A 69 11.38 11.60 -3.41
CA ILE A 69 12.22 10.48 -3.00
C ILE A 69 12.02 10.20 -1.51
N VAL A 70 12.29 11.14 -0.63
CA VAL A 70 12.28 10.88 0.82
C VAL A 70 10.87 10.59 1.30
N ILE A 71 9.93 11.51 1.07
CA ILE A 71 8.54 11.36 1.56
C ILE A 71 7.86 10.16 0.90
N ALA A 72 8.06 9.95 -0.40
CA ALA A 72 7.48 8.82 -1.11
C ALA A 72 7.95 7.47 -0.53
N ASN A 73 9.26 7.31 -0.32
CA ASN A 73 9.79 6.08 0.27
C ASN A 73 9.36 5.91 1.73
N SER A 74 9.26 7.00 2.51
CA SER A 74 8.72 6.94 3.87
C SER A 74 7.26 6.48 3.89
N LEU A 75 6.42 6.95 2.96
CA LEU A 75 5.03 6.49 2.83
C LEU A 75 4.96 5.01 2.45
N ILE A 76 5.81 4.55 1.51
CA ILE A 76 5.87 3.14 1.14
C ILE A 76 6.31 2.30 2.35
N TYR A 77 7.33 2.71 3.10
CA TYR A 77 7.76 2.01 4.30
C TYR A 77 6.66 1.95 5.37
N LEU A 78 5.96 3.06 5.61
CA LEU A 78 4.83 3.12 6.53
C LEU A 78 3.70 2.18 6.09
N SER A 79 3.41 2.12 4.79
CA SER A 79 2.38 1.23 4.25
C SER A 79 2.69 -0.24 4.51
N LEU A 80 3.95 -0.65 4.37
CA LEU A 80 4.40 -2.01 4.66
C LEU A 80 4.18 -2.36 6.13
N ILE A 81 4.50 -1.44 7.06
CA ILE A 81 4.25 -1.64 8.49
C ILE A 81 2.75 -1.82 8.75
N MET A 82 1.90 -1.00 8.12
CA MET A 82 0.44 -1.09 8.29
C MET A 82 -0.12 -2.40 7.77
N VAL A 83 0.30 -2.81 6.56
CA VAL A 83 -0.10 -4.09 5.95
C VAL A 83 0.35 -5.24 6.85
N TYR A 84 1.61 -5.26 7.29
CA TYR A 84 2.14 -6.30 8.17
C TYR A 84 1.34 -6.40 9.48
N ARG A 85 1.12 -5.27 10.16
CA ARG A 85 0.34 -5.24 11.42
C ARG A 85 -1.12 -5.63 11.21
N GLY A 86 -1.73 -5.22 10.09
CA GLY A 86 -3.11 -5.57 9.75
C GLY A 86 -3.27 -7.06 9.48
N LEU A 87 -2.35 -7.66 8.72
CA LEU A 87 -2.32 -9.10 8.44
C LEU A 87 -2.07 -9.90 9.71
N PHE A 88 -1.10 -9.50 10.55
CA PHE A 88 -0.81 -10.21 11.80
C PHE A 88 -2.01 -10.22 12.76
N ARG A 89 -2.70 -9.08 12.91
CA ARG A 89 -3.93 -9.00 13.71
C ARG A 89 -5.08 -9.83 13.12
N PHE A 90 -5.17 -9.91 11.80
CA PHE A 90 -6.17 -10.75 11.15
C PHE A 90 -5.90 -12.24 11.42
N LEU A 91 -4.64 -12.66 11.29
CA LEU A 91 -4.21 -14.03 11.54
C LEU A 91 -4.43 -14.45 13.01
N SER A 92 -4.08 -13.57 13.96
CA SER A 92 -4.25 -13.85 15.39
C SER A 92 -5.72 -14.03 15.78
N VAL A 93 -6.63 -13.25 15.18
CA VAL A 93 -8.08 -13.41 15.39
C VAL A 93 -8.60 -14.71 14.80
N SER A 94 -8.05 -15.17 13.68
CA SER A 94 -8.43 -16.44 13.07
C SER A 94 -7.99 -17.64 13.92
N LEU A 95 -6.72 -17.66 14.37
CA LEU A 95 -6.15 -18.76 15.14
C LEU A 95 -6.84 -18.97 16.50
N SER A 96 -7.19 -17.88 17.19
CA SER A 96 -7.91 -17.96 18.47
C SER A 96 -9.31 -18.57 18.34
N ARG A 97 -9.86 -18.69 17.12
CA ARG A 97 -11.22 -19.19 16.88
C ARG A 97 -11.27 -20.69 16.57
N GLU A 98 -10.19 -21.26 16.04
CA GLU A 98 -10.09 -22.71 15.78
C GLU A 98 -9.70 -23.51 17.03
N SER A 99 -9.20 -22.84 18.08
CA SER A 99 -8.80 -23.48 19.34
C SER A 99 -9.89 -23.52 20.42
N ILE A 100 -11.16 -23.23 20.07
CA ILE A 100 -12.35 -23.30 20.94
C ILE A 100 -13.34 -24.28 20.30
#